data_AF-A0A1V6GA19-F1
#
_entry.id   AF-A0A1V6GA19-F1
#
_cell.length_a   1.000
_cell.length_b   1.000
_cell.length_c   1.000
_cell.angle_alpha   90.00
_cell.angle_beta   90.00
_cell.angle_gamma   90.00
#
_symmetry.space_group_name_H-M   'P 1'
#
loop_
_entity.id
_entity.type
_entity.pdbx_description
1 polymer ?
#
loop_
_entity_poly.entity_id
_entity_poly.type
_entity_poly.pdbx_seq_one_letter_code
_entity_poly.pdbx_strand_id
1 'polypeptide(L)' 'MEKEIALILKRGYAVDEEEFFDGIRCAAVPVFNSRGHVTIALGITGVTQRLTRGRVAECAARLKAAAAILSEALGYRPSA' A
#
# COMPACT_ATOMS: atom_id res chain seq x y z
N MET A 1 16.71 1.73 2.67
CA MET A 1 15.95 0.57 3.18
C MET A 1 15.40 0.78 4.59
N GLU A 2 16.18 0.81 5.69
CA GLU A 2 15.61 0.92 7.07
C GLU A 2 14.70 2.16 7.29
N LYS A 3 15.13 3.33 6.82
CA LYS A 3 14.35 4.58 6.89
C LYS A 3 13.02 4.47 6.16
N GLU A 4 12.99 3.72 5.06
CA GLU A 4 11.81 3.53 4.24
C GLU A 4 10.83 2.57 4.91
N ILE A 5 11.32 1.47 5.50
CA ILE A 5 10.50 0.56 6.31
C ILE A 5 9.86 1.31 7.47
N ALA A 6 10.62 2.14 8.19
CA ALA A 6 10.07 2.98 9.27
C ALA A 6 8.96 3.92 8.76
N LEU A 7 9.14 4.50 7.57
CA LEU A 7 8.13 5.34 6.94
C LEU A 7 6.89 4.53 6.53
N ILE A 8 7.07 3.34 5.96
CA ILE A 8 5.99 2.41 5.58
C ILE A 8 5.15 2.03 6.79
N LEU A 9 5.80 1.66 7.91
CA LEU A 9 5.11 1.33 9.16
C LEU A 9 4.33 2.53 9.70
N LYS A 10 4.91 3.74 9.63
CA LYS A 10 4.23 4.97 10.08
C LYS A 10 3.03 5.35 9.21
N ARG A 11 3.14 5.25 7.88
CA ARG A 11 2.10 5.71 6.94
C ARG A 11 1.15 4.60 6.49
N GLY A 12 1.48 3.34 6.72
CA GLY A 12 0.69 2.15 6.36
C GLY A 12 0.63 1.84 4.86
N TYR A 13 1.60 2.30 4.06
CA TYR A 13 1.71 1.97 2.64
C TYR A 13 3.16 2.10 2.15
N ALA A 14 3.52 1.34 1.12
CA ALA A 14 4.79 1.42 0.40
C ALA A 14 4.66 2.24 -0.88
N VAL A 15 5.77 2.86 -1.30
CA VAL A 15 5.85 3.62 -2.54
C VAL A 15 7.17 3.24 -3.18
N ASP A 16 7.10 2.71 -4.38
CA ASP A 16 8.23 2.56 -5.28
C ASP A 16 8.33 3.83 -6.12
N GLU A 17 9.46 4.52 -6.00
CA GLU A 17 9.74 5.81 -6.61
C GLU A 17 10.74 5.64 -7.76
N GLU A 18 10.27 5.09 -8.89
CA GLU A 18 11.09 4.84 -10.09
C GLU A 18 12.27 3.89 -9.79
N GLU A 19 12.12 2.98 -8.83
CA GLU A 19 13.23 2.12 -8.37
C GLU A 19 13.56 1.01 -9.38
N PHE A 20 12.53 0.52 -10.08
CA PHE A 20 12.67 -0.55 -11.07
C PHE A 20 12.59 -0.04 -12.51
N PHE A 21 11.77 0.98 -12.76
CA PHE A 21 11.55 1.51 -14.10
C PHE A 21 11.42 3.03 -14.03
N ASP A 22 12.30 3.73 -14.75
CA ASP A 22 12.23 5.17 -14.92
C ASP A 22 10.86 5.58 -15.48
N GLY A 23 10.28 6.64 -14.92
CA GLY A 23 8.96 7.11 -15.30
C GLY A 23 7.78 6.30 -14.74
N ILE A 24 8.02 5.28 -13.91
CA ILE A 24 6.97 4.48 -13.26
C ILE A 24 7.01 4.69 -11.75
N ARG A 25 5.83 4.89 -11.16
CA ARG A 25 5.63 4.94 -9.72
C ARG A 25 4.62 3.88 -9.32
N CYS A 26 4.84 3.25 -8.17
CA CYS A 26 3.88 2.31 -7.60
C CYS A 26 3.53 2.68 -6.16
N ALA A 27 2.34 2.28 -5.72
CA ALA A 27 1.94 2.35 -4.32
C ALA A 27 1.28 1.04 -3.92
N ALA A 28 1.58 0.54 -2.72
CA ALA A 28 1.05 -0.74 -2.24
C ALA A 28 0.67 -0.67 -0.76
N VAL A 29 -0.35 -1.45 -0.39
CA VAL A 29 -0.87 -1.58 0.98
C VAL A 29 -0.94 -3.06 1.37
N PRO A 30 -0.76 -3.39 2.66
CA PRO A 30 -0.91 -4.76 3.13
C PRO A 30 -2.39 -5.16 3.23
N VAL A 31 -2.65 -6.44 3.00
CA VAL A 31 -3.91 -7.11 3.31
C VAL A 31 -3.62 -8.19 4.34
N PHE A 32 -4.41 -8.20 5.41
CA PHE A 32 -4.20 -9.07 6.56
C PHE A 32 -5.13 -10.28 6.52
N ASN A 33 -4.66 -11.43 6.98
CA ASN A 33 -5.49 -12.59 7.23
C ASN A 33 -6.06 -12.58 8.66
N SER A 34 -6.87 -13.59 9.01
CA SER A 34 -7.46 -13.76 10.35
C SER A 34 -6.46 -13.81 11.51
N ARG A 35 -5.19 -14.12 11.25
CA ARG A 35 -4.11 -14.12 12.25
C ARG A 35 -3.40 -12.78 12.39
N GLY A 36 -3.81 -11.76 11.62
CA GLY A 36 -3.15 -10.45 11.58
C GLY A 36 -1.83 -10.47 10.81
N HIS A 37 -1.54 -11.52 10.04
CA HIS A 37 -0.36 -11.55 9.19
C HIS A 37 -0.66 -10.94 7.82
N VAL A 38 0.30 -10.22 7.26
CA VAL A 38 0.23 -9.76 5.86
C VAL A 38 0.30 -10.97 4.95
N THR A 39 -0.76 -11.21 4.17
CA THR A 39 -0.86 -12.37 3.27
C THR A 39 -0.93 -11.97 1.79
N ILE A 40 -1.34 -10.73 1.51
CA ILE A 40 -1.40 -10.15 0.16
C ILE A 40 -0.88 -8.71 0.24
N ALA A 41 -0.22 -8.25 -0.82
CA ALA A 41 0.01 -6.83 -1.07
C ALA A 41 -0.91 -6.38 -2.21
N LEU A 42 -1.70 -5.33 -1.97
CA LEU A 42 -2.55 -4.72 -2.99
C LEU A 42 -1.90 -3.42 -3.45
N GLY A 43 -1.65 -3.27 -4.75
CA GLY A 43 -0.98 -2.09 -5.27
C GLY A 43 -1.54 -1.56 -6.58
N ILE A 44 -1.13 -0.33 -6.90
CA ILE A 44 -1.31 0.29 -8.20
C ILE A 44 0.05 0.65 -8.79
N THR A 45 0.13 0.60 -10.11
CA THR A 45 1.27 1.03 -10.90
C THR A 45 0.80 2.05 -11.92
N GLY A 46 1.59 3.10 -12.14
CA GLY A 46 1.27 4.09 -13.16
C GLY A 46 2.45 4.97 -13.52
N VAL A 47 2.31 5.68 -14.64
CA VAL A 47 3.32 6.65 -15.07
C VAL A 47 3.40 7.83 -14.09
N THR A 48 4.61 8.30 -13.83
CA THR A 48 4.91 9.32 -12.81
C THR A 48 4.21 10.66 -13.06
N GLN A 49 3.89 10.95 -14.32
CA GLN A 49 3.10 12.11 -14.76
C GLN A 49 1.64 12.06 -14.28
N ARG A 50 1.06 10.85 -14.09
CA ARG A 50 -0.34 10.66 -13.66
C ARG A 50 -0.43 10.27 -12.20
N LEU A 51 0.43 9.35 -11.75
CA LEU A 51 0.58 8.99 -10.36
C LEU A 51 1.65 9.88 -9.73
N THR A 52 1.36 11.18 -9.63
CA THR A 52 2.29 12.15 -9.05
C THR A 52 2.43 11.93 -7.55
N ARG A 53 3.52 12.42 -6.94
CA ARG A 53 3.75 12.32 -5.48
C ARG A 53 2.57 12.82 -4.65
N GLY A 54 1.91 13.90 -5.09
CA GLY A 54 0.73 14.44 -4.41
C GLY A 54 -0.50 13.53 -4.46
N ARG A 55 -0.61 12.67 -5.48
CA ARG A 55 -1.73 11.74 -5.65
C ARG A 55 -1.50 10.37 -5.00
N VAL A 56 -0.25 10.03 -4.71
CA VAL A 56 0.09 8.75 -4.07
C VAL A 56 -0.68 8.55 -2.76
N ALA A 57 -0.77 9.57 -1.92
CA ALA A 57 -1.48 9.47 -0.64
C ALA A 57 -3.00 9.21 -0.83
N GLU A 58 -3.61 9.89 -1.80
CA GLU A 58 -5.03 9.69 -2.17
C GLU A 58 -5.26 8.26 -2.69
N CYS A 59 -4.42 7.81 -3.61
CA CYS A 59 -4.48 6.46 -4.15
C CYS A 59 -4.25 5.40 -3.06
N ALA A 60 -3.29 5.62 -2.16
CA ALA A 60 -3.03 4.73 -1.04
C ALA A 60 -4.22 4.66 -0.07
N ALA A 61 -4.95 5.76 0.16
CA ALA A 61 -6.17 5.74 0.97
C ALA A 61 -7.26 4.88 0.34
N ARG A 62 -7.46 4.99 -0.98
CA ARG A 62 -8.42 4.15 -1.73
C ARG A 62 -8.00 2.67 -1.73
N LEU A 63 -6.71 2.41 -1.91
CA LEU A 63 -6.13 1.07 -1.79
C LEU A 63 -6.36 0.48 -0.40
N LYS A 64 -6.16 1.25 0.68
CA LYS A 64 -6.42 0.80 2.05
C LYS A 64 -7.88 0.42 2.26
N ALA A 65 -8.82 1.21 1.73
CA ALA A 65 -10.24 0.88 1.81
C ALA A 65 -10.55 -0.45 1.10
N ALA A 66 -10.00 -0.67 -0.10
CA ALA A 66 -10.13 -1.95 -0.80
C ALA A 66 -9.45 -3.11 -0.05
N ALA A 67 -8.26 -2.88 0.51
CA ALA A 67 -7.53 -3.86 1.29
C ALA A 67 -8.23 -4.22 2.60
N ALA A 68 -8.96 -3.29 3.22
CA ALA A 68 -9.79 -3.56 4.39
C ALA A 68 -10.92 -4.55 4.07
N ILE A 69 -11.63 -4.35 2.95
CA ILE A 69 -12.67 -5.28 2.48
C ILE A 69 -12.08 -6.68 2.25
N LEU A 70 -10.93 -6.77 1.58
CA LEU A 70 -10.23 -8.04 1.37
C LEU A 70 -9.79 -8.68 2.70
N SER A 71 -9.28 -7.88 3.63
CA SER A 71 -8.83 -8.38 4.93
C SER A 71 -10.01 -8.93 5.73
N GLU A 72 -11.16 -8.24 5.74
CA GLU A 72 -12.38 -8.70 6.37
C GLU A 72 -12.90 -10.02 5.76
N ALA A 73 -12.85 -10.14 4.44
CA ALA A 73 -13.19 -11.38 3.74
C ALA A 73 -12.25 -12.55 4.09
N LEU A 74 -10.99 -12.25 4.41
CA LEU A 74 -9.99 -13.20 4.91
C LEU A 74 -10.07 -13.43 6.43
N GLY A 75 -11.10 -12.88 7.09
CA GLY A 75 -11.37 -13.08 8.51
C GLY A 75 -10.55 -12.17 9.43
N TYR A 76 -9.88 -11.13 8.92
CA TYR A 76 -9.23 -10.14 9.77
C TYR A 76 -10.28 -9.34 10.54
N ARG A 77 -10.02 -9.18 11.84
CA ARG A 77 -10.81 -8.36 12.75
C ARG A 77 -9.84 -7.46 13.49
N PRO A 78 -9.75 -6.16 13.16
CA PRO A 78 -8.91 -5.26 13.93
C PRO A 78 -9.43 -5.25 15.37
N SER A 79 -8.53 -5.51 16.32
CA SER A 79 -8.86 -5.32 17.74
C SER A 79 -9.10 -3.82 17.94
N ALA A 80 -10.29 -3.48 18.44
CA ALA A 80 -10.70 -2.10 18.71
C ALA A 80 -9.81 -1.44 19.77
#